data_AF-A0A5A9X7P7-F1
#
_entry.id   AF-A0A5A9X7P7-F1
#
_cell.length_a   1.000
_cell.length_b   1.000
_cell.length_c   1.000
_cell.angle_alpha   90.00
_cell.angle_beta   90.00
_cell.angle_gamma   90.00
#
_symmetry.space_group_name_H-M   'P 1'
#
loop_
_entity.id
_entity.type
_entity.pdbx_description
1 polymer ?
#
loop_
_entity_poly.entity_id
_entity_poly.type
_entity_poly.pdbx_seq_one_letter_code
_entity_poly.pdbx_strand_id
1 'polypeptide(L)'
;MALPYLREQVRETCPVKLDILGMAVTEIDHVSALRSGMELVAGIIVMAVRWGGAADLAGVATGDIISEVDGRPTRTIKELKDTLAAHEAQTPIRLLFRRVGAWRYLALPYEEESPGGDGGSCCC
;
A
#
# COMPACT_ATOMS: atom_id res chain seq x y z
N MET A 1 28.18 30.82 12.90
CA MET A 1 26.89 30.90 13.62
C MET A 1 25.81 30.77 12.55
N ALA A 2 25.36 29.54 12.25
CA ALA A 2 24.13 28.89 12.74
C ALA A 2 22.98 29.12 11.74
N LEU A 3 22.31 28.16 11.09
CA LEU A 3 22.29 26.69 11.06
C LEU A 3 21.81 26.30 9.63
N PRO A 4 22.49 25.39 8.90
CA PRO A 4 21.95 24.78 7.68
C PRO A 4 21.11 23.56 8.07
N TYR A 5 19.80 23.69 8.26
CA TYR A 5 18.93 22.59 8.74
C TYR A 5 17.60 22.48 8.00
N LEU A 6 17.55 22.67 6.67
CA LEU A 6 16.25 22.72 5.98
C LEU A 6 15.97 21.72 4.87
N ARG A 7 16.83 20.76 4.55
CA ARG A 7 16.57 19.86 3.43
C ARG A 7 17.08 18.47 3.74
N GLU A 8 16.46 17.45 3.17
CA GLU A 8 16.99 16.08 3.05
C GLU A 8 16.66 15.01 4.11
N GLN A 9 15.49 15.02 4.75
CA GLN A 9 14.98 13.80 5.40
C GLN A 9 13.50 13.50 5.08
N VAL A 10 13.08 13.78 3.85
CA VAL A 10 12.02 12.98 3.24
C VAL A 10 12.75 11.98 2.37
N ARG A 11 13.09 10.83 2.94
CA ARG A 11 13.49 9.67 2.14
C ARG A 11 12.43 9.50 1.07
N GLU A 12 12.84 9.45 -0.19
CA GLU A 12 11.98 9.18 -1.34
C GLU A 12 11.36 7.78 -1.19
N THR A 13 10.30 7.66 -0.38
CA THR A 13 9.52 6.43 -0.32
C THR A 13 8.65 6.41 -1.56
N CYS A 14 9.25 5.98 -2.67
CA CYS A 14 8.55 5.84 -3.93
C CYS A 14 7.32 4.93 -3.70
N PRO A 15 6.11 5.39 -4.08
CA PRO A 15 4.93 4.56 -3.97
C PRO A 15 5.15 3.34 -4.86
N VAL A 16 5.11 2.15 -4.25
CA VAL A 16 5.28 0.90 -4.98
C VAL A 16 3.95 0.60 -5.65
N LYS A 17 4.01 0.57 -6.98
CA LYS A 17 2.88 0.26 -7.84
C LYS A 17 2.70 -1.26 -7.86
N LEU A 18 1.55 -1.73 -7.37
CA LEU A 18 1.16 -3.14 -7.40
C LEU A 18 0.23 -3.35 -8.58
N ASP A 19 0.79 -3.85 -9.67
CA ASP A 19 0.06 -4.03 -10.92
C ASP A 19 -1.09 -5.05 -10.77
N ILE A 20 -0.84 -6.16 -10.09
CA ILE A 20 -1.80 -7.25 -9.80
C ILE A 20 -2.99 -6.86 -8.92
N LEU A 21 -2.91 -5.73 -8.21
CA LEU A 21 -3.99 -5.23 -7.36
C LEU A 21 -4.59 -3.93 -7.93
N GLY A 22 -4.00 -3.38 -8.99
CA GLY A 22 -4.40 -2.10 -9.57
C GLY A 22 -4.30 -0.95 -8.57
N MET A 23 -3.30 -0.93 -7.67
CA MET A 23 -3.16 0.16 -6.70
C MET A 23 -1.70 0.51 -6.42
N ALA A 24 -1.48 1.76 -6.01
CA ALA A 24 -0.20 2.25 -5.53
C ALA A 24 -0.23 2.36 -4.00
N VAL A 25 0.74 1.75 -3.35
CA VAL A 25 0.83 1.74 -1.90
C VAL A 25 2.19 2.23 -1.44
N THR A 26 2.25 2.73 -0.20
CA THR A 26 3.51 3.08 0.44
C THR A 26 3.51 2.60 1.89
N GLU A 27 4.69 2.35 2.43
CA GLU A 27 4.84 2.02 3.84
C GLU A 27 4.67 3.27 4.70
N ILE A 28 3.89 3.15 5.77
CA ILE A 28 3.73 4.18 6.78
C ILE A 28 4.30 3.69 8.12
N ASP A 29 5.32 4.39 8.59
CA ASP A 29 5.92 4.16 9.91
C ASP A 29 5.11 4.87 11.00
N HIS A 30 5.25 4.42 12.26
CA HIS A 30 4.65 5.05 13.43
C HIS A 30 4.88 6.56 13.50
N VAL A 31 6.07 7.04 13.12
CA VAL A 31 6.38 8.49 13.13
C VAL A 31 5.51 9.25 12.13
N SER A 32 5.25 8.67 10.95
CA SER A 32 4.41 9.25 9.92
C SER A 32 2.91 9.13 10.23
N ALA A 33 2.51 8.03 10.88
CA ALA A 33 1.14 7.80 11.34
C ALA A 33 0.73 8.80 12.45
N LEU A 34 1.62 9.06 13.42
CA LEU A 34 1.42 10.06 14.46
C LEU A 34 1.13 11.45 13.88
N ARG A 35 1.87 11.83 12.82
CA ARG A 35 1.69 13.12 12.13
C ARG A 35 0.36 13.22 11.39
N SER A 36 -0.22 12.10 10.99
CA SER A 36 -1.54 12.04 10.35
C SER A 36 -2.69 11.94 11.36
N GLY A 37 -2.42 11.99 12.67
CA GLY A 37 -3.43 11.80 13.72
C GLY A 37 -3.89 10.35 13.85
N MET A 38 -3.15 9.40 13.27
CA MET A 38 -3.43 7.98 13.31
C MET A 38 -2.57 7.37 14.41
N GLU A 39 -3.08 7.42 15.65
CA GLU A 39 -2.30 7.31 16.88
C GLU A 39 -1.33 6.11 16.95
N LEU A 40 -1.59 5.00 16.26
CA LEU A 40 -0.82 3.74 16.45
C LEU A 40 -0.90 2.76 15.25
N VAL A 41 -0.79 3.20 13.98
CA VAL A 41 -0.87 2.25 12.85
C VAL A 41 0.40 2.27 11.99
N ALA A 42 1.35 1.38 12.30
CA ALA A 42 2.35 0.95 11.33
C ALA A 42 1.68 0.01 10.32
N GLY A 43 1.93 0.23 9.03
CA GLY A 43 1.31 -0.57 7.98
C GLY A 43 1.60 -0.02 6.60
N ILE A 44 0.74 -0.37 5.66
CA ILE A 44 0.84 0.04 4.26
C ILE A 44 -0.36 0.93 3.95
N ILE A 45 -0.13 2.18 3.56
CA ILE A 45 -1.19 3.10 3.17
C ILE A 45 -1.36 3.11 1.65
N VAL A 46 -2.62 3.11 1.21
CA VAL A 46 -2.97 3.24 -0.20
C VAL A 46 -2.85 4.70 -0.63
N MET A 47 -1.93 4.97 -1.55
CA MET A 47 -1.64 6.31 -2.09
C MET A 47 -2.46 6.61 -3.35
N ALA A 48 -2.79 5.60 -4.14
CA ALA A 48 -3.66 5.75 -5.30
C ALA A 48 -4.29 4.39 -5.65
N VAL A 49 -5.46 4.44 -6.27
CA VAL A 49 -6.15 3.25 -6.80
C VAL A 49 -6.40 3.47 -8.29
N ARG A 50 -6.15 2.46 -9.11
CA ARG A 50 -6.44 2.47 -10.54
C ARG A 50 -7.94 2.27 -10.73
N TRP A 51 -8.58 3.19 -11.43
CA TRP A 51 -9.99 3.08 -11.78
C TRP A 51 -10.23 1.78 -12.57
N GLY A 52 -11.24 1.01 -12.17
CA GLY A 52 -11.59 -0.25 -12.82
C GLY A 52 -10.63 -1.41 -12.52
N GLY A 53 -9.68 -1.22 -11.58
CA GLY A 53 -8.84 -2.29 -11.07
C GLY A 53 -9.48 -3.08 -9.94
N ALA A 54 -8.85 -4.18 -9.52
CA ALA A 54 -9.29 -5.07 -8.45
C ALA A 54 -9.56 -4.31 -7.15
N ALA A 55 -8.66 -3.39 -6.79
CA ALA A 55 -8.79 -2.55 -5.60
C ALA A 55 -10.01 -1.62 -5.67
N ASP A 56 -10.27 -1.01 -6.83
CA ASP A 56 -11.44 -0.15 -7.06
C ASP A 56 -12.75 -0.96 -7.00
N LEU A 57 -12.79 -2.10 -7.70
CA LEU A 57 -13.92 -3.03 -7.72
C LEU A 57 -14.25 -3.59 -6.34
N ALA A 58 -13.22 -3.79 -5.50
CA ALA A 58 -13.41 -4.23 -4.12
C ALA A 58 -13.86 -3.09 -3.19
N GLY A 59 -13.72 -1.82 -3.59
CA GLY A 59 -14.07 -0.64 -2.79
C GLY A 59 -12.93 -0.14 -1.89
N VAL A 60 -11.68 -0.50 -2.21
CA VAL A 60 -10.48 0.10 -1.61
C VAL A 60 -10.36 1.54 -2.10
N ALA A 61 -10.06 2.44 -1.18
CA ALA A 61 -9.90 3.85 -1.43
C ALA A 61 -8.53 4.35 -0.96
N THR A 62 -8.13 5.48 -1.52
CA THR A 62 -6.94 6.19 -1.08
C THR A 62 -7.06 6.58 0.40
N GLY A 63 -6.00 6.37 1.17
CA GLY A 63 -5.97 6.62 2.62
C GLY A 63 -6.40 5.43 3.48
N ASP A 64 -6.80 4.30 2.88
CA ASP A 64 -6.94 3.05 3.63
C ASP A 64 -5.57 2.54 4.08
N ILE A 65 -5.50 2.05 5.32
CA ILE A 65 -4.27 1.47 5.88
C ILE A 65 -4.43 -0.04 5.97
N ILE A 66 -3.63 -0.76 5.20
CA ILE A 66 -3.51 -2.21 5.21
C ILE A 66 -2.55 -2.58 6.35
N SER A 67 -3.01 -3.43 7.26
CA SER A 67 -2.17 -3.94 8.36
C SER A 67 -1.91 -5.45 8.22
N GLU A 68 -2.79 -6.17 7.53
CA GLU A 68 -2.64 -7.61 7.31
C GLU A 68 -3.08 -8.01 5.91
N VAL A 69 -2.39 -9.00 5.35
CA VAL A 69 -2.66 -9.58 4.02
C VAL A 69 -2.68 -11.09 4.18
N ASP A 70 -3.79 -11.71 3.80
CA ASP A 70 -4.06 -13.13 3.98
C ASP A 70 -3.88 -13.63 5.44
N GLY A 71 -4.23 -12.79 6.41
CA GLY A 71 -4.04 -13.09 7.83
C GLY A 71 -2.57 -13.08 8.28
N ARG A 72 -1.66 -12.55 7.45
CA ARG A 72 -0.27 -12.26 7.83
C ARG A 72 -0.10 -10.76 8.10
N PRO A 73 0.42 -10.38 9.28
CA PRO A 73 0.69 -8.98 9.57
C PRO A 73 1.75 -8.45 8.62
N THR A 74 1.40 -7.41 7.88
CA THR A 74 2.25 -6.88 6.81
C THR A 74 2.53 -5.41 7.12
N ARG A 75 3.77 -5.12 7.48
CA ARG A 75 4.21 -3.76 7.87
C ARG A 75 5.08 -3.09 6.82
N THR A 76 5.63 -3.88 5.91
CA THR A 76 6.63 -3.43 4.93
C THR A 76 6.19 -3.88 3.55
N ILE A 77 6.49 -3.07 2.53
CA ILE A 77 6.17 -3.41 1.14
C ILE A 77 6.84 -4.74 0.72
N LYS A 78 8.03 -5.02 1.26
CA LYS A 78 8.74 -6.28 1.00
C LYS A 78 7.93 -7.50 1.44
N GLU A 79 7.32 -7.46 2.62
CA GLU A 79 6.49 -8.56 3.13
C GLU A 79 5.18 -8.69 2.36
N LEU A 80 4.63 -7.57 1.90
CA LEU A 80 3.47 -7.58 1.01
C LEU A 80 3.82 -8.32 -0.28
N LYS A 81 4.94 -7.97 -0.93
CA LYS A 81 5.38 -8.62 -2.17
C LYS A 81 5.68 -10.10 -1.97
N ASP A 82 6.31 -10.47 -0.86
CA ASP A 82 6.59 -11.87 -0.53
C ASP A 82 5.30 -12.67 -0.34
N THR A 83 4.34 -12.12 0.41
CA THR A 83 3.03 -12.74 0.62
C THR A 83 2.26 -12.89 -0.70
N LEU A 84 2.29 -11.87 -1.56
CA LEU A 84 1.65 -11.90 -2.88
C LEU A 84 2.33 -12.89 -3.83
N ALA A 85 3.65 -13.02 -3.77
CA ALA A 85 4.39 -14.01 -4.56
C ALA A 85 4.17 -15.45 -4.06
N ALA A 86 3.96 -15.60 -2.75
CA ALA A 86 3.62 -16.88 -2.12
C ALA A 86 2.14 -17.25 -2.30
N HIS A 87 1.27 -16.28 -2.60
CA HIS A 87 -0.14 -16.50 -2.86
C HIS A 87 -0.37 -16.87 -4.33
N GLU A 88 -1.20 -17.89 -4.56
CA GLU A 88 -1.60 -18.24 -5.92
C GLU A 88 -2.47 -17.12 -6.50
N ALA A 89 -2.03 -16.62 -7.66
CA ALA A 89 -2.61 -15.62 -8.55
C ALA A 89 -4.02 -15.97 -9.07
N GLN A 90 -4.80 -16.78 -8.36
CA GLN A 90 -6.14 -17.21 -8.77
C GLN A 90 -7.12 -17.22 -7.59
N THR A 91 -6.66 -16.86 -6.39
CA THR A 91 -7.50 -16.81 -5.19
C THR A 91 -7.71 -15.37 -4.72
N PRO A 92 -8.90 -15.04 -4.19
CA PRO A 92 -9.15 -13.72 -3.63
C PRO A 92 -8.30 -13.51 -2.37
N ILE A 93 -7.51 -12.45 -2.36
CA ILE A 93 -6.64 -12.10 -1.24
C ILE A 93 -7.47 -11.39 -0.18
N ARG A 94 -7.43 -11.87 1.07
CA ARG A 94 -8.04 -11.17 2.20
C ARG A 94 -7.13 -10.06 2.69
N LEU A 95 -7.58 -8.82 2.58
CA LEU A 95 -6.90 -7.68 3.21
C LEU A 95 -7.64 -7.26 4.47
N LEU A 96 -6.89 -7.05 5.55
CA LEU A 96 -7.36 -6.27 6.69
C LEU A 96 -6.90 -4.83 6.52
N PHE A 97 -7.86 -3.93 6.41
CA PHE A 97 -7.59 -2.51 6.38
C PHE A 97 -8.35 -1.76 7.48
N ARG A 98 -7.84 -0.58 7.81
CA ARG A 98 -8.43 0.34 8.78
C ARG A 98 -8.92 1.59 8.07
N ARG A 99 -10.21 1.87 8.20
CA ARG A 99 -10.87 3.08 7.68
C ARG A 99 -11.58 3.80 8.82
N VAL A 100 -11.22 5.06 9.09
CA VAL A 100 -11.85 5.90 10.14
C VAL A 100 -11.94 5.17 11.49
N GLY A 101 -10.83 4.56 11.92
CA GLY A 101 -10.74 3.87 13.21
C GLY A 101 -11.32 2.44 13.24
N ALA A 102 -12.09 2.02 12.24
CA ALA A 102 -12.69 0.68 12.17
C ALA A 102 -11.84 -0.28 11.32
N TRP A 103 -11.64 -1.50 11.83
CA TRP A 103 -11.00 -2.60 11.10
C TRP A 103 -12.03 -3.32 10.23
N ARG A 104 -11.70 -3.55 8.97
CA ARG A 104 -12.54 -4.30 8.02
C ARG A 104 -11.71 -5.27 7.21
N TYR A 105 -12.26 -6.46 7.03
CA TYR A 105 -11.74 -7.44 6.08
C TYR A 105 -12.43 -7.24 4.74
N LEU A 106 -11.65 -7.28 3.67
CA LEU A 106 -12.14 -7.22 2.31
C LEU A 106 -11.40 -8.23 1.46
N ALA A 107 -12.17 -9.04 0.76
CA ALA A 107 -11.66 -10.02 -0.19
C ALA A 107 -11.46 -9.29 -1.51
N LEU A 108 -10.21 -9.15 -1.89
CA LEU A 108 -9.81 -8.50 -3.12
C LEU A 108 -9.71 -9.59 -4.19
N PRO A 109 -10.54 -9.55 -5.25
CA PRO A 109 -10.40 -10.49 -6.36
C PRO A 109 -9.03 -10.28 -7.00
N TYR A 110 -8.40 -11.35 -7.44
CA TYR A 110 -7.15 -11.23 -8.19
C TYR A 110 -7.46 -10.65 -9.58
N GLU A 111 -6.79 -9.55 -9.93
CA GLU A 111 -6.67 -9.15 -11.33
C GLU A 111 -5.43 -9.82 -11.89
N GLU A 112 -5.63 -10.71 -12.86
CA GLU A 112 -4.55 -11.13 -13.73
C GLU A 112 -3.96 -9.87 -14.34
N GLU A 113 -2.62 -9.76 -14.27
CA GLU A 113 -1.88 -8.66 -14.85
C GLU A 113 -2.50 -8.37 -16.23
N SER A 114 -3.17 -7.23 -16.36
CA SER A 114 -3.48 -6.78 -17.71
C SER A 114 -2.14 -6.27 -18.23
N PRO A 115 -1.55 -6.90 -19.28
CA PRO A 115 -0.28 -6.44 -19.84
C PRO A 115 -0.55 -5.09 -20.52
N GLY A 116 -0.48 -4.05 -19.70
CA GLY A 116 -0.98 -2.71 -19.98
C GLY A 116 0.08 -1.69 -19.65
N GLY A 117 1.20 -1.77 -20.36
CA GLY A 117 1.97 -0.58 -20.72
C GLY A 117 3.10 -0.22 -19.76
N ASP A 118 4.28 -0.64 -20.19
CA ASP A 118 5.46 0.23 -20.32
C ASP A 118 6.08 0.79 -19.03
N GLY A 119 7.25 0.24 -18.72
CA GLY A 119 8.45 1.06 -18.80
C GLY A 119 8.59 2.11 -17.70
N GLY A 120 9.26 1.72 -16.63
CA GLY A 120 9.55 2.57 -15.49
C GLY A 120 10.28 3.86 -15.83
N SER A 121 10.15 4.81 -14.92
CA SER A 121 11.06 5.93 -14.79
C SER A 121 10.92 6.50 -13.38
N CYS A 122 11.64 5.88 -12.44
CA CYS A 122 12.32 6.69 -11.45
C CYS A 122 13.55 7.25 -12.19
N CYS A 123 13.35 8.21 -13.10
CA CYS A 123 14.48 8.89 -13.75
C CYS A 123 14.92 10.07 -12.89
N CYS A 124 16.17 9.97 -12.46
CA CYS A 124 17.24 10.97 -12.40
C CYS A 124 16.94 12.34 -11.78
#